data_AF-A0A0K9PRB1-F1
#
_entry.id   AF-A0A0K9PRB1-F1
#
_cell.length_a   1.000
_cell.length_b   1.000
_cell.length_c   1.000
_cell.angle_alpha   90.00
_cell.angle_beta   90.00
_cell.angle_gamma   90.00
#
_symmetry.space_group_name_H-M   'P 1'
#
loop_
_entity.id
_entity.type
_entity.pdbx_description
1 polymer ?
#
loop_
_entity_poly.entity_id
_entity_poly.type
_entity_poly.pdbx_seq_one_letter_code
_entity_poly.pdbx_strand_id
1 'polypeptide(L)'
;MDRYFIYTTEDLDEWNQNPEYFHHEQDMVQWDENLRPCAEALYIVLFEKFVHLLSPVIISILRDAMTNCPPFETEITHRMLLKDAAYTAAGHVYYELSNYLHFDEWFNNTLVLELSNHHPNMRIIHRKIALLLGQWVSEVSVSPLLFHFLVYYCIG
;
A
#
# COMPACT_ATOMS: atom_id res chain seq x y z
N MET A 1 -3.64 -6.98 10.58
CA MET A 1 -3.86 -6.32 9.27
C MET A 1 -4.82 -7.13 8.42
N ASP A 2 -4.69 -8.45 8.42
CA ASP A 2 -5.36 -9.46 7.57
C ASP A 2 -6.90 -9.50 7.59
N ARG A 3 -7.56 -8.61 8.32
CA ARG A 3 -9.03 -8.55 8.42
C ARG A 3 -9.62 -7.17 8.16
N TYR A 4 -8.94 -6.10 8.58
CA TYR A 4 -9.51 -4.75 8.56
C TYR A 4 -8.87 -3.83 7.52
N PHE A 5 -7.68 -4.16 7.02
CA PHE A 5 -6.99 -3.39 5.98
C PHE A 5 -7.28 -3.93 4.57
N ILE A 6 -7.82 -5.15 4.46
CA ILE A 6 -8.08 -5.82 3.19
C ILE A 6 -9.37 -5.29 2.57
N TYR A 7 -9.37 -5.07 1.25
CA TYR A 7 -10.59 -4.83 0.46
C TYR A 7 -11.55 -6.02 0.54
N THR A 8 -12.81 -5.74 0.85
CA THR A 8 -13.89 -6.74 0.79
C THR A 8 -14.33 -6.93 -0.67
N THR A 9 -15.16 -7.95 -0.91
CA THR A 9 -15.79 -8.12 -2.22
C THR A 9 -16.66 -6.91 -2.57
N GLU A 10 -17.35 -6.31 -1.59
CA GLU A 10 -18.16 -5.11 -1.84
C GLU A 10 -17.30 -3.92 -2.27
N ASP A 11 -16.14 -3.69 -1.63
CA ASP A 11 -15.20 -2.64 -2.03
C ASP A 11 -14.75 -2.81 -3.48
N LEU A 12 -14.44 -4.06 -3.87
CA LEU A 12 -13.97 -4.37 -5.23
C LEU A 12 -15.09 -4.22 -6.27
N ASP A 13 -16.33 -4.59 -5.91
CA ASP A 13 -17.49 -4.43 -6.76
C ASP A 13 -17.87 -2.96 -6.95
N GLU A 14 -17.78 -2.15 -5.89
CA GLU A 14 -17.97 -0.70 -5.95
C GLU A 14 -16.91 -0.03 -6.81
N TRP A 15 -15.62 -0.37 -6.60
CA TRP A 15 -14.54 0.14 -7.43
C TRP A 15 -14.75 -0.24 -8.90
N ASN A 16 -15.24 -1.45 -9.19
CA ASN A 16 -15.57 -1.85 -10.57
C ASN A 16 -16.73 -1.04 -11.18
N GLN A 17 -17.73 -0.68 -10.38
CA GLN A 17 -18.95 0.00 -10.85
C GLN A 17 -18.76 1.51 -11.01
N ASN A 18 -18.06 2.15 -10.07
CA ASN A 18 -17.85 3.59 -10.04
C ASN A 18 -16.48 3.94 -9.42
N PRO A 19 -15.39 3.85 -10.21
CA PRO A 19 -14.04 4.13 -9.73
C PRO A 19 -13.87 5.53 -9.12
N GLU A 20 -14.48 6.55 -9.72
CA GLU A 20 -14.37 7.93 -9.27
C GLU A 20 -15.00 8.11 -7.88
N TYR A 21 -16.19 7.54 -7.67
CA TYR A 21 -16.84 7.56 -6.36
C TYR A 21 -16.02 6.79 -5.33
N PHE A 22 -15.58 5.58 -5.67
CA PHE A 22 -14.74 4.78 -4.79
C PHE A 22 -13.50 5.57 -4.34
N HIS A 23 -12.81 6.23 -5.27
CA HIS A 23 -11.65 7.06 -4.94
C HIS A 23 -11.99 8.25 -4.06
N HIS A 24 -13.11 8.93 -4.32
CA HIS A 24 -13.58 10.03 -3.49
C HIS A 24 -13.85 9.59 -2.05
N GLU A 25 -14.52 8.45 -1.86
CA GLU A 25 -14.82 7.90 -0.54
C GLU A 25 -13.54 7.46 0.20
N GLN A 26 -12.58 6.83 -0.50
CA GLN A 26 -11.31 6.45 0.13
C GLN A 26 -10.50 7.65 0.62
N ASP A 27 -10.64 8.82 0.00
CA ASP A 27 -9.96 10.06 0.43
C ASP A 27 -10.70 10.74 1.60
N MET A 28 -11.96 10.39 1.85
CA MET A 28 -12.72 10.88 3.01
C MET A 28 -12.33 10.11 4.27
N VAL A 29 -11.64 10.78 5.19
CA VAL A 29 -11.25 10.20 6.48
C VAL A 29 -12.46 10.16 7.44
N GLN A 30 -13.36 9.21 7.22
CA GLN A 30 -14.53 8.92 8.08
C GLN A 30 -14.24 7.79 9.06
N TRP A 31 -13.36 8.04 10.02
CA TRP A 31 -12.91 7.04 10.99
C TRP A 31 -13.99 6.60 11.99
N ASP A 32 -15.05 7.38 12.15
CA ASP A 32 -16.20 7.10 13.02
C ASP A 32 -17.30 6.27 12.33
N GLU A 33 -17.32 6.26 11.00
CA GLU A 33 -18.34 5.55 10.21
C GLU A 33 -17.80 4.28 9.54
N ASN A 34 -16.49 4.23 9.24
CA ASN A 34 -15.85 3.14 8.50
C ASN A 34 -14.81 2.36 9.31
N LEU A 35 -14.88 1.02 9.25
CA LEU A 35 -14.00 0.12 10.01
C LEU A 35 -12.53 0.20 9.58
N ARG A 36 -12.23 0.37 8.29
CA ARG A 36 -10.86 0.42 7.78
C ARG A 36 -10.13 1.69 8.26
N PRO A 37 -10.63 2.92 8.03
CA PRO A 37 -9.99 4.13 8.56
C PRO A 37 -9.87 4.14 10.08
N CYS A 38 -10.86 3.56 10.79
CA CYS A 38 -10.78 3.37 12.24
C CYS A 38 -9.61 2.45 12.64
N ALA A 39 -9.47 1.30 11.97
CA ALA A 39 -8.39 0.35 12.22
C ALA A 39 -7.01 0.94 11.87
N GLU A 40 -6.92 1.71 10.79
CA GLU A 40 -5.70 2.42 10.38
C GLU A 40 -5.28 3.47 11.41
N ALA A 41 -6.22 4.30 11.89
CA ALA A 41 -5.96 5.29 12.93
C ALA A 41 -5.48 4.62 14.23
N LEU A 42 -6.16 3.54 14.67
CA LEU A 42 -5.73 2.78 15.84
C LEU A 42 -4.35 2.16 15.64
N TYR A 43 -4.06 1.62 14.46
CA TYR A 43 -2.76 1.05 14.12
C TYR A 43 -1.64 2.08 14.25
N ILE A 44 -1.81 3.28 13.70
CA ILE A 44 -0.83 4.37 13.79
C ILE A 44 -0.53 4.67 15.26
N VAL A 45 -1.58 4.90 16.07
CA VAL A 45 -1.43 5.21 17.51
C VAL A 45 -0.71 4.09 18.25
N LEU A 46 -1.05 2.82 17.98
CA LEU A 46 -0.37 1.69 18.61
C LEU A 46 1.09 1.57 18.17
N PHE A 47 1.37 1.80 16.89
CA PHE A 47 2.72 1.75 16.35
C PHE A 47 3.61 2.78 17.03
N GLU A 48 3.18 4.04 17.10
CA GLU A 48 3.93 5.12 17.76
C GLU A 48 4.21 4.83 19.24
N LYS A 49 3.29 4.15 19.95
CA LYS A 49 3.50 3.78 21.36
C LYS A 49 4.46 2.61 21.55
N PHE A 50 4.57 1.72 20.57
CA PHE A 50 5.30 0.46 20.68
C PHE A 50 6.26 0.21 19.51
N VAL A 51 6.88 1.28 18.98
CA VAL A 51 7.72 1.25 17.76
C VAL A 51 8.75 0.11 17.80
N HIS A 52 9.48 -0.04 18.90
CA HIS A 52 10.52 -1.07 19.03
C HIS A 52 9.99 -2.51 18.97
N LEU A 53 8.75 -2.74 19.44
CA LEU A 53 8.10 -4.05 19.40
C LEU A 53 7.47 -4.30 18.03
N LEU A 54 6.83 -3.28 17.45
CA LEU A 54 6.02 -3.44 16.25
C LEU A 54 6.83 -3.31 14.95
N SER A 55 7.90 -2.52 14.91
CA SER A 55 8.76 -2.40 13.72
C SER A 55 9.21 -3.75 13.15
N PRO A 56 9.83 -4.67 13.92
CA PRO A 56 10.24 -5.97 13.37
C PRO A 56 9.06 -6.83 12.90
N VAL A 57 7.90 -6.70 13.56
CA VAL A 57 6.68 -7.43 13.17
C VAL A 57 6.17 -6.92 11.82
N ILE A 58 6.11 -5.60 11.63
CA ILE A 58 5.66 -5.00 10.37
C ILE A 58 6.62 -5.33 9.22
N ILE A 59 7.93 -5.30 9.46
CA ILE A 59 8.93 -5.73 8.48
C ILE A 59 8.74 -7.21 8.09
N SER A 60 8.46 -8.09 9.06
CA SER A 60 8.16 -9.50 8.78
C SER A 60 6.92 -9.64 7.91
N ILE A 61 5.82 -8.97 8.26
CA ILE A 61 4.56 -9.00 7.49
C ILE A 61 4.79 -8.49 6.06
N LEU A 62 5.50 -7.38 5.92
CA LEU A 62 5.82 -6.80 4.62
C LEU A 62 6.63 -7.78 3.75
N ARG A 63 7.67 -8.40 4.33
CA ARG A 63 8.51 -9.39 3.63
C ARG A 63 7.73 -10.63 3.24
N ASP A 64 6.88 -11.13 4.12
CA ASP A 64 6.02 -12.28 3.86
C ASP A 64 5.03 -11.96 2.72
N ALA A 65 4.44 -10.78 2.72
CA ALA A 65 3.52 -10.36 1.67
C ALA A 65 4.20 -10.21 0.30
N MET A 66 5.41 -9.64 0.27
CA MET A 66 6.23 -9.56 -0.95
C MET A 66 6.62 -10.93 -1.49
N THR A 67 6.91 -11.89 -0.61
CA THR A 67 7.33 -13.24 -1.00
C THR A 67 6.15 -14.09 -1.50
N ASN A 68 4.99 -13.96 -0.85
CA ASN A 68 3.85 -14.85 -1.11
C ASN A 68 2.95 -14.39 -2.27
N CYS A 69 3.04 -13.13 -2.69
CA CYS A 69 2.36 -12.64 -3.88
C CYS A 69 3.42 -12.30 -4.94
N PRO A 70 3.50 -13.03 -6.06
CA PRO A 70 4.50 -12.74 -7.09
C PRO A 70 4.17 -11.42 -7.83
N PRO A 71 5.18 -10.75 -8.42
CA PRO A 71 4.97 -9.47 -9.12
C PRO A 71 4.12 -9.60 -10.40
N PHE A 72 4.09 -10.79 -11.00
CA PHE A 72 3.36 -11.08 -12.25
C PHE A 72 2.01 -11.76 -12.01
N GLU A 73 1.33 -11.44 -10.91
CA GLU A 73 -0.01 -11.95 -10.61
C GLU A 73 -1.05 -11.40 -11.60
N THR A 74 -2.00 -12.25 -11.99
CA THR A 74 -3.07 -11.88 -12.93
C THR A 74 -4.45 -11.91 -12.28
N GLU A 75 -4.62 -12.58 -11.15
CA GLU A 75 -5.90 -12.67 -10.44
C GLU A 75 -5.90 -11.82 -9.17
N ILE A 76 -7.07 -11.33 -8.78
CA ILE A 76 -7.24 -10.68 -7.47
C ILE A 76 -7.30 -11.78 -6.41
N THR A 77 -6.12 -12.21 -5.95
CA THR A 77 -6.00 -13.24 -4.92
C THR A 77 -6.01 -12.63 -3.52
N HIS A 78 -6.36 -13.41 -2.52
CA HIS A 78 -6.23 -12.99 -1.11
C HIS A 78 -4.81 -12.53 -0.77
N ARG A 79 -3.78 -13.10 -1.41
CA ARG A 79 -2.38 -12.71 -1.22
C ARG A 79 -2.06 -11.33 -1.81
N MET A 80 -2.68 -10.97 -2.93
CA MET A 80 -2.60 -9.61 -3.49
C MET A 80 -3.21 -8.60 -2.52
N LEU A 81 -4.37 -8.91 -1.94
CA LEU A 81 -5.04 -8.03 -0.98
C LEU A 81 -4.26 -7.90 0.34
N LEU A 82 -3.61 -8.98 0.81
CA LEU A 82 -2.70 -8.92 1.96
C LEU A 82 -1.47 -8.05 1.67
N LYS A 83 -0.93 -8.10 0.45
CA LYS A 83 0.16 -7.22 0.03
C LYS A 83 -0.27 -5.76 0.03
N ASP A 84 -1.43 -5.45 -0.52
CA ASP A 84 -2.00 -4.10 -0.46
C ASP A 84 -2.13 -3.60 1.00
N ALA A 85 -2.66 -4.44 1.90
CA ALA A 85 -2.75 -4.13 3.32
C ALA A 85 -1.38 -3.92 3.98
N ALA A 86 -0.39 -4.74 3.66
CA ALA A 86 0.97 -4.62 4.19
C ALA A 86 1.66 -3.33 3.70
N TYR A 87 1.45 -2.95 2.44
CA TYR A 87 1.98 -1.70 1.87
C TYR A 87 1.30 -0.49 2.51
N THR A 88 -0.02 -0.57 2.74
CA THR A 88 -0.78 0.46 3.47
C THR A 88 -0.19 0.68 4.86
N ALA A 89 0.03 -0.40 5.61
CA ALA A 89 0.63 -0.33 6.93
C ALA A 89 2.02 0.32 6.91
N ALA A 90 2.91 -0.14 6.02
CA ALA A 90 4.24 0.44 5.85
C ALA A 90 4.19 1.93 5.47
N GLY A 91 3.21 2.31 4.65
CA GLY A 91 2.92 3.69 4.26
C GLY A 91 2.60 4.60 5.45
N HIS A 92 1.68 4.17 6.31
CA HIS A 92 1.24 4.98 7.46
C HIS A 92 2.34 5.31 8.47
N VAL A 93 3.32 4.41 8.64
CA VAL A 93 4.37 4.55 9.67
C VAL A 93 5.75 4.78 9.05
N TYR A 94 5.79 5.35 7.84
CA TYR A 94 7.01 5.50 7.03
C TYR A 94 8.17 6.11 7.80
N TYR A 95 7.91 7.16 8.59
CA TYR A 95 8.93 7.94 9.29
C TYR A 95 9.75 7.08 10.27
N GLU A 96 9.08 6.20 11.00
CA GLU A 96 9.75 5.30 11.94
C GLU A 96 10.27 4.04 11.22
N LEU A 97 9.53 3.53 10.24
CA LEU A 97 9.86 2.29 9.54
C LEU A 97 11.07 2.45 8.61
N SER A 98 11.34 3.64 8.09
CA SER A 98 12.53 3.92 7.25
C SER A 98 13.86 3.67 7.97
N ASN A 99 13.87 3.72 9.31
CA ASN A 99 15.03 3.32 10.11
C ASN A 99 15.34 1.81 10.03
N TYR A 100 14.37 1.00 9.60
CA TYR A 100 14.45 -0.47 9.54
C TYR A 100 14.31 -1.02 8.12
N LEU A 101 13.92 -0.18 7.15
CA LEU A 101 13.65 -0.55 5.76
C LEU A 101 14.31 0.44 4.81
N HIS A 102 15.22 -0.07 3.98
CA HIS A 102 15.81 0.72 2.90
C HIS A 102 14.82 0.86 1.75
N PHE A 103 14.19 2.04 1.65
CA PHE A 103 13.17 2.29 0.63
C PHE A 103 13.71 2.13 -0.79
N ASP A 104 14.91 2.65 -1.09
CA ASP A 104 15.52 2.53 -2.41
C ASP A 104 15.68 1.06 -2.84
N GLU A 105 16.06 0.16 -1.92
CA GLU A 105 16.18 -1.26 -2.22
C GLU A 105 14.80 -1.89 -2.46
N TRP A 106 13.82 -1.57 -1.63
CA TRP A 106 12.45 -2.05 -1.79
C TRP A 106 11.84 -1.60 -3.12
N PHE A 107 12.04 -0.32 -3.47
CA PHE A 107 11.55 0.27 -4.70
C PHE A 107 12.15 -0.44 -5.93
N ASN A 108 13.48 -0.50 -6.02
CA ASN A 108 14.16 -1.03 -7.19
C ASN A 108 13.98 -2.54 -7.37
N ASN A 109 13.91 -3.30 -6.26
CA ASN A 109 13.86 -4.76 -6.32
C ASN A 109 12.44 -5.34 -6.37
N THR A 110 11.45 -4.61 -5.83
CA THR A 110 10.07 -5.11 -5.75
C THR A 110 9.10 -4.22 -6.49
N LEU A 111 8.99 -2.94 -6.10
CA LEU A 111 7.89 -2.08 -6.59
C LEU A 111 7.98 -1.83 -8.09
N VAL A 112 9.19 -1.65 -8.64
CA VAL A 112 9.40 -1.50 -10.09
C VAL A 112 8.95 -2.75 -10.86
N LEU A 113 9.18 -3.96 -10.33
CA LEU A 113 8.72 -5.19 -10.98
C LEU A 113 7.20 -5.29 -10.98
N GLU A 114 6.54 -4.92 -9.88
CA GLU A 114 5.07 -4.92 -9.78
C GLU A 114 4.43 -3.90 -10.71
N LEU A 115 5.03 -2.71 -10.83
CA LEU A 115 4.61 -1.66 -11.77
C LEU A 115 4.75 -2.10 -13.24
N SER A 116 5.71 -2.96 -13.55
CA SER A 116 5.92 -3.47 -14.92
C SER A 116 4.84 -4.47 -15.39
N ASN A 117 4.02 -4.99 -14.47
CA ASN A 117 2.91 -5.88 -14.81
C ASN A 117 1.67 -5.07 -15.18
N HIS A 118 1.39 -4.97 -16.49
CA HIS A 118 0.26 -4.19 -17.04
C HIS A 118 -1.09 -4.92 -17.03
N HIS A 119 -1.22 -6.04 -16.32
CA HIS A 119 -2.49 -6.74 -16.21
C HIS A 119 -3.55 -5.85 -15.49
N PRO A 120 -4.81 -5.76 -15.95
CA PRO A 120 -5.80 -4.85 -15.37
C PRO A 120 -6.03 -5.00 -13.85
N ASN A 121 -5.92 -6.23 -13.33
CA ASN A 121 -6.08 -6.50 -11.89
C ASN A 121 -4.94 -5.91 -11.04
N MET A 122 -3.78 -5.61 -11.64
CA MET A 122 -2.68 -4.94 -10.94
C MET A 122 -2.99 -3.50 -10.58
N ARG A 123 -4.10 -2.92 -11.04
CA ARG A 123 -4.54 -1.57 -10.63
C ARG A 123 -4.62 -1.40 -9.11
N ILE A 124 -4.90 -2.47 -8.35
CA ILE A 124 -4.92 -2.45 -6.88
C ILE A 124 -3.52 -2.14 -6.35
N ILE A 125 -2.54 -2.94 -6.76
CA ILE A 125 -1.14 -2.77 -6.36
C ILE A 125 -0.55 -1.47 -6.93
N HIS A 126 -0.83 -1.12 -8.18
CA HIS A 126 -0.34 0.13 -8.80
C HIS A 126 -0.84 1.36 -8.07
N ARG A 127 -2.15 1.43 -7.75
CA ARG A 127 -2.70 2.52 -6.93
C ARG A 127 -2.01 2.56 -5.57
N LYS A 128 -1.82 1.41 -4.92
CA LYS A 128 -1.17 1.38 -3.61
C LYS A 128 0.27 1.85 -3.65
N ILE A 129 1.04 1.44 -4.67
CA ILE A 129 2.41 1.91 -4.89
C ILE A 129 2.42 3.42 -5.10
N ALA A 130 1.51 3.97 -5.90
CA ALA A 130 1.40 5.41 -6.10
C ALA A 130 1.16 6.18 -4.78
N LEU A 131 0.23 5.70 -3.94
CA LEU A 131 -0.03 6.29 -2.61
C LEU A 131 1.19 6.16 -1.68
N LEU A 132 1.80 4.97 -1.66
CA LEU A 132 3.00 4.69 -0.88
C LEU A 132 4.16 5.62 -1.24
N LEU A 133 4.40 5.85 -2.54
CA LEU A 133 5.44 6.77 -3.01
C LEU A 133 5.17 8.21 -2.57
N GLY A 134 3.90 8.63 -2.55
CA GLY A 134 3.51 9.94 -2.01
C GLY A 134 3.81 10.07 -0.51
N GLN A 135 3.58 9.01 0.26
CA GLN A 135 3.85 8.98 1.69
C GLN A 135 5.35 8.96 2.01
N TRP A 136 6.13 8.17 1.26
CA TRP A 136 7.57 7.97 1.45
C TRP A 136 8.44 8.99 0.70
N VAL A 137 7.86 10.06 0.16
CA VAL A 137 8.55 11.01 -0.74
C VAL A 137 9.85 11.60 -0.15
N SER A 138 9.94 11.73 1.18
CA SER A 138 11.16 12.21 1.85
C SER A 138 12.32 11.21 1.80
N GLU A 139 12.01 9.92 1.70
CA GLU A 139 12.98 8.82 1.71
C GLU A 139 13.40 8.40 0.29
N VAL A 140 12.72 8.93 -0.74
CA VAL A 140 12.99 8.55 -2.12
C VAL A 140 14.14 9.37 -2.69
N SER A 141 15.17 8.68 -3.18
CA SER A 141 16.18 9.31 -4.02
C SER A 141 15.52 9.74 -5.36
N VAL A 142 15.51 11.05 -5.64
CA VAL A 142 14.85 11.59 -6.84
C VAL A 142 15.46 10.97 -8.10
N SER A 143 14.71 10.08 -8.73
CA SER A 143 15.10 9.41 -9.98
C SER A 143 14.15 9.80 -11.13
N PRO A 144 14.64 9.85 -12.38
CA PRO A 144 13.79 10.09 -13.55
C PRO A 144 12.64 9.09 -13.69
N LEU A 145 12.85 7.85 -13.21
CA LEU A 145 11.83 6.80 -13.16
C LEU A 145 10.68 7.20 -12.24
N LEU A 146 10.97 7.67 -11.02
CA LEU A 146 9.96 8.16 -10.09
C LEU A 146 9.09 9.27 -10.70
N PHE A 147 9.73 10.23 -11.37
CA PHE A 147 9.02 11.32 -12.05
C PHE A 147 8.11 10.83 -13.16
N HIS A 148 8.58 9.88 -13.98
CA HIS A 148 7.76 9.26 -15.01
C HIS A 148 6.56 8.54 -14.39
N PHE A 149 6.76 7.79 -13.30
CA PHE A 149 5.70 7.05 -12.62
C PHE A 149 4.66 7.96 -11.97
N LEU A 150 5.07 8.99 -11.22
CA LEU A 150 4.12 9.93 -10.58
C LEU A 150 3.25 10.65 -11.62
N VAL A 151 3.81 11.01 -12.77
CA VAL A 151 3.06 11.67 -13.84
C VAL A 151 2.12 10.71 -14.57
N TYR A 152 2.54 9.47 -14.83
CA TYR A 152 1.77 8.53 -15.64
C TYR A 152 0.68 7.78 -14.85
N TYR A 153 0.88 7.54 -13.55
CA TYR A 153 -0.01 6.71 -12.73
C TYR A 153 -0.79 7.46 -11.64
N CYS A 154 -0.38 8.69 -11.26
CA CYS A 154 -1.15 9.48 -10.28
C CYS A 154 -2.04 10.56 -10.92
N ILE A 155 -1.79 10.92 -12.18
CA ILE A 155 -2.51 12.01 -12.89
C ILE A 155 -3.29 11.50 -14.12
N GLY A 156 -2.95 10.30 -14.61
CA GLY A 156 -3.53 9.67 -15.81
C GLY A 156 -4.78 8.84 -15.54
#